data_AF-A0A2N9G7P0-F1
#
_entry.id   AF-A0A2N9G7P0-F1
#
_cell.length_a   1.000
_cell.length_b   1.000
_cell.length_c   1.000
_cell.angle_alpha   90.00
_cell.angle_beta   90.00
_cell.angle_gamma   90.00
#
_symmetry.space_group_name_H-M   'P 1'
#
loop_
_entity.id
_entity.type
_entity.pdbx_description
1 polymer ?
#
loop_
_entity_poly.entity_id
_entity_poly.type
_entity_poly.pdbx_seq_one_letter_code
_entity_poly.pdbx_strand_id
1 'polypeptide(L)'
;MTSLSLPTKIYLYPNSPSIQFQSQQHRPQKLTFTRKIKIICSATEQPQQPPPPPKQPKKKKNVTEGEKGVDPVGFLTKHGISNKAFAQFLRERHKAVKDLKDEIFNRHINLRDMASGFEILGMHRHMEHRVDYMEWAPGARYCALVGDFNGWSPTENCAREGHFGHDDFGYWFIILEDKLREGEKPDELYFQQYNYVDDYDKGDSGVTIEEIFKKSNDDYWEPGEDRFVKNPFEVPAKLYEQIFGPNGPQTLEELEEIPDPETRYKAWKEQHKNDPPSNLPPYDVIDNGKDYDYFNVASSPEWFKKIFDKKPPLQYWLETRKGRKAWLKKYTPGIPHGSKYRVYFNTPSGPLERVPAWATYVQPDEDGKQASAVHWEPPPESAYKWKNTPPKVPKSLRIYECHVGISGSEPKISSFNEFTEKVLLHVKEAGYNAIQLIGVIEHKDYFTVGYRVTNFYAVSSRYGTPDDFKRLVDEAHGLGLLVFLDIVHSYSAADEMVGLSLFDGSDDSFFHTGICTNS
;
A
#
# COMPACT_ATOMS: atom_id res chain seq x y z
N MET A 1 0.89 -46.63 -4.37
CA MET A 1 -0.58 -46.53 -4.25
C MET A 1 -0.86 -46.41 -2.76
N THR A 2 -1.37 -45.34 -2.17
CA THR A 2 -2.03 -44.12 -2.65
C THR A 2 -1.85 -43.11 -1.52
N SER A 3 -1.24 -41.96 -1.81
CA SER A 3 -1.14 -40.84 -0.87
C SER A 3 -2.48 -40.11 -0.83
N LEU A 4 -3.04 -39.89 0.36
CA LEU A 4 -4.12 -38.93 0.55
C LEU A 4 -3.50 -37.59 0.97
N SER A 5 -3.29 -36.74 -0.03
CA SER A 5 -3.00 -35.31 0.12
C SER A 5 -4.30 -34.57 0.46
N LEU A 6 -4.34 -33.90 1.61
CA LEU A 6 -5.33 -32.85 1.89
C LEU A 6 -4.80 -31.53 1.30
N PRO A 7 -5.62 -30.74 0.59
CA PRO A 7 -5.18 -29.46 0.05
C PRO A 7 -5.09 -28.41 1.17
N THR A 8 -3.92 -27.79 1.28
CA THR A 8 -3.63 -26.62 2.09
C THR A 8 -4.57 -25.48 1.68
N LYS A 9 -5.47 -25.06 2.58
CA LYS A 9 -6.23 -23.83 2.41
C LYS A 9 -5.27 -22.64 2.52
N ILE A 10 -5.17 -21.89 1.44
CA ILE A 10 -4.47 -20.61 1.37
C ILE A 10 -5.38 -19.57 2.03
N TYR A 11 -4.90 -18.88 3.07
CA TYR A 11 -5.56 -17.71 3.63
C TYR A 11 -5.08 -16.48 2.85
N LEU A 12 -6.01 -15.80 2.20
CA LEU A 12 -5.78 -14.53 1.50
C LEU A 12 -6.12 -13.39 2.47
N TYR A 13 -5.12 -12.59 2.82
CA TYR A 13 -5.29 -11.28 3.45
C TYR A 13 -5.73 -10.27 2.38
N PRO A 14 -6.70 -9.37 2.63
CA PRO A 14 -7.02 -8.31 1.69
C PRO A 14 -6.28 -7.01 2.04
N ASN A 15 -5.65 -6.45 0.99
CA ASN A 15 -5.43 -5.03 0.71
C ASN A 15 -4.08 -4.38 1.07
N SER A 16 -3.15 -4.40 0.10
CA SER A 16 -2.14 -3.34 -0.09
C SER A 16 -2.31 -2.74 -1.51
N PRO A 17 -2.36 -1.40 -1.68
CA PRO A 17 -2.38 -0.78 -2.99
C PRO A 17 -0.96 -0.60 -3.52
N SER A 18 -0.77 -1.02 -4.77
CA SER A 18 0.48 -1.05 -5.51
C SER A 18 1.24 0.29 -5.59
N ILE A 19 2.55 0.13 -5.43
CA ILE A 19 3.65 1.06 -5.68
C ILE A 19 3.69 1.47 -7.16
N GLN A 20 3.67 2.76 -7.47
CA GLN A 20 3.94 3.28 -8.82
C GLN A 20 5.41 3.02 -9.22
N PHE A 21 5.62 2.33 -10.35
CA PHE A 21 6.91 2.27 -11.04
C PHE A 21 7.00 3.36 -12.11
N GLN A 22 7.98 4.26 -12.00
CA GLN A 22 8.47 5.03 -13.14
C GLN A 22 9.60 4.25 -13.82
N SER A 23 9.33 3.57 -14.93
CA SER A 23 10.40 2.99 -15.76
C SER A 23 11.00 4.08 -16.66
N GLN A 24 12.30 4.34 -16.53
CA GLN A 24 13.05 5.15 -17.48
C GLN A 24 13.19 4.43 -18.82
N GLN A 25 13.05 5.21 -19.89
CA GLN A 25 13.01 4.82 -21.31
C GLN A 25 14.28 4.10 -21.78
N HIS A 26 14.14 3.00 -22.53
CA HIS A 26 15.21 2.42 -23.36
C HIS A 26 14.85 2.51 -24.86
N ARG A 27 15.74 3.13 -25.65
CA ARG A 27 15.74 3.12 -27.13
C ARG A 27 16.38 1.83 -27.66
N PRO A 28 15.94 1.26 -28.80
CA PRO A 28 16.64 0.15 -29.44
C PRO A 28 17.70 0.65 -30.44
N GLN A 29 18.90 0.04 -30.43
CA GLN A 29 19.89 0.17 -31.51
C GLN A 29 19.95 -1.14 -32.32
N LYS A 30 19.84 -1.02 -33.66
CA LYS A 30 20.07 -2.11 -34.62
C LYS A 30 21.58 -2.26 -34.88
N LEU A 31 22.07 -3.50 -34.93
CA LEU A 31 23.42 -3.86 -35.36
C LEU A 31 23.35 -4.89 -36.50
N THR A 32 23.88 -4.51 -37.66
CA THR A 32 24.08 -5.36 -38.85
C THR A 32 25.48 -5.99 -38.82
N PHE A 33 25.59 -7.28 -39.17
CA PHE A 33 26.87 -7.98 -39.30
C PHE A 33 27.15 -8.37 -40.76
N THR A 34 28.37 -8.09 -41.24
CA THR A 34 28.92 -8.61 -42.50
C THR A 34 29.93 -9.73 -42.21
N ARG A 35 29.72 -10.91 -42.81
CA ARG A 35 30.65 -12.05 -42.75
C ARG A 35 31.62 -12.01 -43.95
N LYS A 36 32.90 -12.30 -43.71
CA LYS A 36 33.80 -12.88 -44.71
C LYS A 36 34.43 -14.15 -44.15
N ILE A 37 34.33 -15.23 -44.93
CA ILE A 37 34.86 -16.57 -44.65
C ILE A 37 36.15 -16.74 -45.46
N LYS A 38 37.16 -17.40 -44.88
CA LYS A 38 38.25 -18.05 -45.63
C LYS A 38 38.43 -19.47 -45.12
N ILE A 39 38.48 -20.41 -46.08
CA ILE A 39 38.70 -21.85 -45.93
C ILE A 39 40.10 -22.15 -46.49
N ILE A 40 40.86 -23.04 -45.84
CA ILE A 40 41.98 -23.77 -46.47
C ILE A 40 41.95 -25.23 -46.00
N CYS A 41 42.13 -26.15 -46.95
CA CYS A 41 42.15 -27.62 -46.83
C CYS A 41 43.57 -28.19 -46.99
N SER A 42 43.81 -29.39 -46.43
CA SER A 42 44.58 -30.53 -47.01
C SER A 42 44.80 -31.60 -45.92
N ALA A 43 45.18 -32.85 -46.16
CA ALA A 43 44.71 -33.96 -47.01
C ALA A 43 45.60 -35.17 -46.61
N THR A 44 45.00 -36.38 -46.42
CA THR A 44 45.59 -37.77 -46.48
C THR A 44 46.82 -38.10 -45.57
N GLU A 45 47.01 -39.21 -44.85
CA GLU A 45 46.52 -40.61 -44.79
C GLU A 45 46.86 -41.20 -43.39
N GLN A 46 46.12 -42.21 -42.91
CA GLN A 46 46.26 -42.96 -41.62
C GLN A 46 47.05 -44.30 -41.82
N PRO A 47 47.46 -45.08 -40.78
CA PRO A 47 47.08 -45.04 -39.36
C PRO A 47 48.23 -45.24 -38.34
N GLN A 48 48.30 -44.41 -37.29
CA GLN A 48 48.87 -44.80 -35.99
C GLN A 48 47.87 -44.41 -34.90
N GLN A 49 47.65 -45.31 -33.93
CA GLN A 49 46.65 -45.20 -32.86
C GLN A 49 46.78 -43.88 -32.08
N PRO A 50 45.70 -43.09 -31.93
CA PRO A 50 45.79 -41.83 -31.20
C PRO A 50 45.61 -42.01 -29.67
N PRO A 51 46.32 -41.16 -28.88
CA PRO A 51 46.26 -41.11 -27.41
C PRO A 51 44.91 -40.58 -26.90
N PRO A 52 44.62 -40.69 -25.58
CA PRO A 52 43.31 -40.36 -25.00
C PRO A 52 42.87 -38.91 -25.29
N PRO A 53 41.54 -38.65 -25.34
CA PRO A 53 41.02 -37.39 -25.84
C PRO A 53 41.45 -36.19 -24.99
N PRO A 54 41.80 -35.05 -25.61
CA PRO A 54 42.14 -33.84 -24.88
C PRO A 54 40.89 -33.28 -24.18
N LYS A 55 41.07 -32.82 -22.94
CA LYS A 55 40.05 -32.06 -22.19
C LYS A 55 39.56 -30.90 -23.06
N GLN A 56 38.25 -30.88 -23.37
CA GLN A 56 37.63 -29.73 -24.01
C GLN A 56 37.94 -28.48 -23.17
N PRO A 57 38.41 -27.38 -23.78
CA PRO A 57 38.55 -26.13 -23.05
C PRO A 57 37.14 -25.69 -22.65
N LYS A 58 36.90 -25.54 -21.34
CA LYS A 58 35.69 -24.90 -20.83
C LYS A 58 35.53 -23.58 -21.60
N LYS A 59 34.47 -23.47 -22.41
CA LYS A 59 34.03 -22.19 -22.96
C LYS A 59 33.92 -21.23 -21.77
N LYS A 60 34.82 -20.26 -21.68
CA LYS A 60 34.63 -19.09 -20.83
C LYS A 60 33.34 -18.43 -21.34
N LYS A 61 32.24 -18.62 -20.61
CA LYS A 61 31.12 -17.69 -20.71
C LYS A 61 31.71 -16.32 -20.41
N ASN A 62 31.77 -15.46 -21.42
CA ASN A 62 31.95 -14.04 -21.19
C ASN A 62 30.70 -13.57 -20.47
N VAL A 63 30.80 -13.52 -19.14
CA VAL A 63 29.79 -12.93 -18.27
C VAL A 63 29.77 -11.45 -18.60
N THR A 64 28.69 -11.01 -19.23
CA THR A 64 28.31 -9.60 -19.36
C THR A 64 28.37 -8.94 -17.98
N GLU A 65 28.89 -7.71 -17.92
CA GLU A 65 29.22 -6.98 -16.67
C GLU A 65 28.07 -6.79 -15.65
N GLY A 66 26.84 -7.24 -15.95
CA GLY A 66 25.69 -7.23 -15.05
C GLY A 66 25.61 -8.40 -14.04
N GLU A 67 26.47 -9.42 -14.13
CA GLU A 67 26.44 -10.62 -13.27
C GLU A 67 27.69 -10.77 -12.35
N LYS A 68 28.35 -9.67 -12.00
CA LYS A 68 29.37 -9.73 -10.93
C LYS A 68 28.66 -9.66 -9.58
N GLY A 69 28.52 -10.81 -8.92
CA GLY A 69 28.08 -10.87 -7.52
C GLY A 69 28.89 -9.89 -6.64
N VAL A 70 28.23 -9.31 -5.64
CA VAL A 70 28.87 -8.36 -4.71
C VAL A 70 30.03 -9.07 -4.00
N ASP A 71 31.25 -8.54 -4.09
CA ASP A 71 32.38 -8.98 -3.29
C ASP A 71 32.42 -8.17 -1.97
N PRO A 72 31.95 -8.73 -0.83
CA PRO A 72 31.80 -7.98 0.41
C PRO A 72 33.13 -7.54 1.03
N VAL A 73 34.26 -8.05 0.54
CA VAL A 73 35.60 -7.74 1.06
C VAL A 73 36.53 -7.12 0.02
N GLY A 74 36.05 -6.85 -1.19
CA GLY A 74 36.88 -6.29 -2.27
C GLY A 74 37.50 -4.93 -1.90
N PHE A 75 36.81 -4.15 -1.06
CA PHE A 75 37.30 -2.88 -0.55
C PHE A 75 38.51 -3.03 0.38
N LEU A 76 38.66 -4.15 1.11
CA LEU A 76 39.82 -4.40 1.97
C LEU A 76 41.09 -4.41 1.14
N THR A 77 41.08 -5.13 0.02
CA THR A 77 42.21 -5.20 -0.92
C THR A 77 42.52 -3.82 -1.50
N LYS A 78 41.48 -3.06 -1.88
CA LYS A 78 41.63 -1.69 -2.41
C LYS A 78 42.32 -0.74 -1.42
N HIS A 79 42.14 -0.95 -0.12
CA HIS A 79 42.74 -0.12 0.94
C HIS A 79 43.98 -0.77 1.57
N GLY A 80 44.52 -1.86 1.00
CA GLY A 80 45.71 -2.53 1.51
C GLY A 80 45.51 -3.28 2.84
N ILE A 81 44.27 -3.61 3.20
CA ILE A 81 43.94 -4.32 4.44
C ILE A 81 44.01 -5.83 4.19
N SER A 82 44.96 -6.53 4.84
CA SER A 82 45.23 -7.96 4.62
C SER A 82 44.78 -8.89 5.78
N ASN A 83 43.89 -8.42 6.66
CA ASN A 83 43.41 -9.21 7.80
C ASN A 83 42.42 -10.30 7.36
N LYS A 84 42.86 -11.56 7.36
CA LYS A 84 42.06 -12.72 6.94
C LYS A 84 40.85 -13.01 7.84
N ALA A 85 41.01 -12.88 9.16
CA ALA A 85 39.92 -13.13 10.10
C ALA A 85 38.80 -12.10 9.94
N PHE A 86 39.16 -10.82 9.79
CA PHE A 86 38.20 -9.75 9.53
C PHE A 86 37.49 -9.92 8.18
N ALA A 87 38.23 -10.32 7.13
CA ALA A 87 37.63 -10.63 5.84
C ALA A 87 36.63 -11.79 5.93
N GLN A 88 36.95 -12.85 6.68
CA GLN A 88 36.03 -13.97 6.90
C GLN A 88 34.75 -13.52 7.63
N PHE A 89 34.90 -12.74 8.71
CA PHE A 89 33.78 -12.16 9.44
C PHE A 89 32.84 -11.32 8.56
N LEU A 90 33.38 -10.48 7.68
CA LEU A 90 32.57 -9.68 6.75
C LEU A 90 31.85 -10.54 5.70
N ARG A 91 32.46 -11.64 5.25
CA ARG A 91 31.79 -12.60 4.36
C ARG A 91 30.62 -13.29 5.05
N GLU A 92 30.80 -13.71 6.31
CA GLU A 92 29.75 -14.32 7.13
C GLU A 92 28.61 -13.35 7.39
N ARG A 93 28.92 -12.10 7.76
CA ARG A 93 27.92 -11.03 7.92
C ARG A 93 27.13 -10.79 6.64
N HIS A 94 27.82 -10.68 5.50
CA HIS A 94 27.13 -10.50 4.21
C HIS A 94 26.24 -11.70 3.86
N LYS A 95 26.70 -12.93 4.16
CA LYS A 95 25.89 -14.13 3.99
C LYS A 95 24.64 -14.08 4.87
N ALA A 96 24.76 -13.73 6.15
CA ALA A 96 23.61 -13.62 7.06
C ALA A 96 22.57 -12.60 6.56
N VAL A 97 23.00 -11.42 6.10
CA VAL A 97 22.10 -10.41 5.52
C VAL A 97 21.42 -10.92 4.25
N LYS A 98 22.15 -11.64 3.40
CA LYS A 98 21.59 -12.23 2.19
C LYS A 98 20.54 -13.29 2.51
N ASP A 99 20.87 -14.24 3.39
CA ASP A 99 19.97 -15.32 3.79
C ASP A 99 18.70 -14.76 4.43
N LEU A 100 18.82 -13.75 5.30
CA LEU A 100 17.67 -13.06 5.90
C LEU A 100 16.80 -12.36 4.85
N LYS A 101 17.41 -11.70 3.88
CA LYS A 101 16.68 -11.06 2.77
C LYS A 101 15.93 -12.09 1.93
N ASP A 102 16.56 -13.22 1.64
CA ASP A 102 15.93 -14.33 0.92
C ASP A 102 14.74 -14.90 1.73
N GLU A 103 14.86 -15.00 3.06
CA GLU A 103 13.75 -15.39 3.94
C GLU A 103 12.60 -14.39 3.93
N ILE A 104 12.88 -13.09 4.05
CA ILE A 104 11.86 -12.03 3.98
C ILE A 104 11.11 -12.10 2.65
N PHE A 105 11.83 -12.34 1.54
CA PHE A 105 11.23 -12.43 0.20
C PHE A 105 10.44 -13.71 -0.07
N ASN A 106 10.50 -14.70 0.81
CA ASN A 106 9.56 -15.83 0.76
C ASN A 106 8.17 -15.45 1.29
N ARG A 107 8.06 -14.40 2.12
CA ARG A 107 6.81 -13.94 2.74
C ARG A 107 6.29 -12.63 2.15
N HIS A 108 7.20 -11.77 1.67
CA HIS A 108 6.91 -10.43 1.18
C HIS A 108 7.40 -10.23 -0.23
N ILE A 109 6.68 -9.43 -1.02
CA ILE A 109 7.05 -9.14 -2.41
C ILE A 109 8.39 -8.38 -2.46
N ASN A 110 8.60 -7.47 -1.51
CA ASN A 110 9.80 -6.65 -1.41
C ASN A 110 9.95 -6.07 0.02
N LEU A 111 11.04 -5.33 0.26
CA LEU A 111 11.29 -4.73 1.59
C LEU A 111 10.30 -3.61 1.94
N ARG A 112 9.70 -2.95 0.95
CA ARG A 112 8.69 -1.91 1.20
C ARG A 112 7.39 -2.53 1.69
N ASP A 113 6.96 -3.62 1.08
CA ASP A 113 5.82 -4.42 1.53
C ASP A 113 5.99 -4.85 3.00
N MET A 114 7.16 -5.40 3.35
CA MET A 114 7.50 -5.74 4.74
C MET A 114 7.47 -4.53 5.69
N ALA A 115 7.92 -3.36 5.22
CA ALA A 115 7.96 -2.13 6.03
C ALA A 115 6.61 -1.38 6.11
N SER A 116 5.56 -1.86 5.43
CA SER A 116 4.23 -1.25 5.39
C SER A 116 3.30 -1.75 6.51
N GLY A 117 3.81 -2.44 7.55
CA GLY A 117 2.99 -2.94 8.67
C GLY A 117 2.18 -1.86 9.41
N PHE A 118 2.63 -0.60 9.38
CA PHE A 118 1.89 0.53 9.95
C PHE A 118 0.57 0.83 9.20
N GLU A 119 0.36 0.28 8.00
CA GLU A 119 -0.89 0.41 7.23
C GLU A 119 -2.00 -0.52 7.75
N ILE A 120 -1.65 -1.49 8.61
CA ILE A 120 -2.59 -2.47 9.19
C ILE A 120 -2.60 -2.43 10.72
N LEU A 121 -1.45 -2.17 11.36
CA LEU A 121 -1.31 -2.14 12.82
C LEU A 121 -1.69 -0.77 13.39
N GLY A 122 -2.29 -0.76 14.57
CA GLY A 122 -2.91 0.43 15.14
C GLY A 122 -4.34 0.63 14.63
N MET A 123 -4.83 1.87 14.66
CA MET A 123 -6.20 2.21 14.26
C MET A 123 -6.27 2.68 12.80
N HIS A 124 -7.13 2.04 12.02
CA HIS A 124 -7.34 2.35 10.60
C HIS A 124 -8.81 2.46 10.27
N ARG A 125 -9.21 3.56 9.65
CA ARG A 125 -10.59 3.73 9.19
C ARG A 125 -10.83 2.85 7.95
N HIS A 126 -11.85 2.00 8.04
CA HIS A 126 -12.31 1.17 6.94
C HIS A 126 -13.40 1.87 6.10
N MET A 127 -13.56 1.45 4.84
CA MET A 127 -14.57 1.99 3.91
C MET A 127 -16.01 1.57 4.23
N GLU A 128 -16.18 0.53 5.06
CA GLU A 128 -17.47 -0.03 5.45
C GLU A 128 -18.01 0.58 6.75
N HIS A 129 -17.77 1.88 6.96
CA HIS A 129 -18.21 2.63 8.15
C HIS A 129 -17.81 1.94 9.46
N ARG A 130 -16.53 1.60 9.59
CA ARG A 130 -15.93 1.07 10.83
C ARG A 130 -14.47 1.52 10.97
N VAL A 131 -13.91 1.36 12.16
CA VAL A 131 -12.47 1.46 12.41
C VAL A 131 -11.95 0.08 12.80
N ASP A 132 -10.93 -0.36 12.09
CA ASP A 132 -10.22 -1.61 12.33
C ASP A 132 -9.01 -1.30 13.22
N TYR A 133 -8.86 -2.03 14.32
CA TYR A 133 -7.70 -1.95 15.20
C TYR A 133 -6.96 -3.28 15.23
N MET A 134 -5.64 -3.23 15.08
CA MET A 134 -4.78 -4.42 15.16
C MET A 134 -3.57 -4.18 16.05
N GLU A 135 -3.21 -5.18 16.87
CA GLU A 135 -2.09 -5.09 17.80
C GLU A 135 -1.39 -6.45 17.96
N TRP A 136 -0.08 -6.44 18.16
CA TRP A 136 0.67 -7.66 18.45
C TRP A 136 0.91 -7.79 19.95
N ALA A 137 0.34 -8.82 20.57
CA ALA A 137 0.44 -9.05 22.01
C ALA A 137 0.28 -10.56 22.32
N PRO A 138 1.25 -11.40 21.93
CA PRO A 138 1.15 -12.86 22.07
C PRO A 138 1.01 -13.34 23.52
N GLY A 139 1.48 -12.57 24.50
CA GLY A 139 1.36 -12.89 25.94
C GLY A 139 -0.03 -12.62 26.53
N ALA A 140 -0.90 -11.92 25.80
CA ALA A 140 -2.27 -11.64 26.25
C ALA A 140 -3.21 -12.84 26.01
N ARG A 141 -4.30 -12.92 26.76
CA ARG A 141 -5.40 -13.89 26.56
C ARG A 141 -6.72 -13.21 26.14
N TYR A 142 -6.74 -11.89 26.25
CA TYR A 142 -7.87 -11.03 25.98
C TYR A 142 -7.33 -9.65 25.63
N CYS A 143 -7.94 -9.01 24.65
CA CYS A 143 -7.62 -7.66 24.20
C CYS A 143 -8.93 -6.87 24.08
N ALA A 144 -8.97 -5.65 24.60
CA ALA A 144 -10.09 -4.74 24.41
C ALA A 144 -9.59 -3.32 24.19
N LEU A 145 -10.36 -2.52 23.45
CA LEU A 145 -10.14 -1.09 23.38
C LEU A 145 -10.99 -0.39 24.44
N VAL A 146 -10.35 0.44 25.25
CA VAL A 146 -11.02 1.24 26.29
C VAL A 146 -10.80 2.71 25.99
N GLY A 147 -11.84 3.53 26.12
CA GLY A 147 -11.69 4.96 25.89
C GLY A 147 -12.98 5.75 26.01
N ASP A 148 -12.94 7.02 25.62
CA ASP A 148 -14.07 7.93 25.73
C ASP A 148 -15.32 7.42 24.98
N PHE A 149 -15.12 6.68 23.89
CA PHE A 149 -16.18 6.19 22.99
C PHE A 149 -17.02 5.05 23.60
N ASN A 150 -16.52 4.35 24.61
CA ASN A 150 -17.22 3.24 25.29
C ASN A 150 -17.24 3.40 26.83
N GLY A 151 -17.00 4.62 27.33
CA GLY A 151 -17.01 4.89 28.77
C GLY A 151 -15.91 4.14 29.53
N TRP A 152 -14.78 3.85 28.88
CA TRP A 152 -13.64 3.13 29.45
C TRP A 152 -14.00 1.70 29.92
N SER A 153 -14.94 1.05 29.23
CA SER A 153 -15.38 -0.32 29.55
C SER A 153 -14.43 -1.37 28.97
N PRO A 154 -13.79 -2.23 29.78
CA PRO A 154 -12.91 -3.28 29.28
C PRO A 154 -13.67 -4.50 28.75
N THR A 155 -15.00 -4.54 28.85
CA THR A 155 -15.84 -5.67 28.44
C THR A 155 -16.48 -5.49 27.07
N GLU A 156 -16.42 -4.28 26.51
CA GLU A 156 -16.88 -3.94 25.17
C GLU A 156 -15.69 -3.87 24.19
N ASN A 157 -15.98 -3.89 22.89
CA ASN A 157 -14.98 -3.71 21.83
C ASN A 157 -13.72 -4.59 22.02
N CYS A 158 -13.95 -5.91 22.13
CA CYS A 158 -12.93 -6.84 22.56
C CYS A 158 -12.76 -8.04 21.63
N ALA A 159 -11.57 -8.63 21.71
CA ALA A 159 -11.18 -9.89 21.11
C ALA A 159 -10.64 -10.82 22.21
N ARG A 160 -10.81 -12.12 22.04
CA ARG A 160 -10.40 -13.14 23.03
C ARG A 160 -9.85 -14.38 22.32
N GLU A 161 -8.94 -15.08 23.01
CA GLU A 161 -8.31 -16.29 22.49
C GLU A 161 -9.35 -17.35 22.08
N GLY A 162 -9.12 -18.02 20.94
CA GLY A 162 -10.03 -19.04 20.40
C GLY A 162 -11.32 -18.49 19.76
N HIS A 163 -11.45 -17.17 19.60
CA HIS A 163 -12.58 -16.51 18.95
C HIS A 163 -12.11 -15.56 17.84
N PHE A 164 -13.06 -15.04 17.05
CA PHE A 164 -12.77 -14.04 16.01
C PHE A 164 -12.01 -12.85 16.61
N GLY A 165 -10.93 -12.43 15.95
CA GLY A 165 -10.09 -11.32 16.41
C GLY A 165 -8.80 -11.71 17.13
N HIS A 166 -8.40 -12.99 17.15
CA HIS A 166 -7.06 -13.43 17.58
C HIS A 166 -6.51 -14.46 16.59
N ASP A 167 -5.26 -14.31 16.15
CA ASP A 167 -4.59 -15.24 15.24
C ASP A 167 -3.50 -16.09 15.91
N ASP A 168 -3.01 -17.10 15.18
CA ASP A 168 -2.01 -18.05 15.67
C ASP A 168 -0.61 -17.43 15.89
N PHE A 169 -0.40 -16.18 15.44
CA PHE A 169 0.86 -15.44 15.58
C PHE A 169 0.82 -14.42 16.73
N GLY A 170 -0.30 -14.35 17.46
CA GLY A 170 -0.49 -13.45 18.61
C GLY A 170 -0.94 -12.05 18.23
N TYR A 171 -1.51 -11.88 17.02
CA TYR A 171 -2.17 -10.62 16.65
C TYR A 171 -3.61 -10.61 17.12
N TRP A 172 -4.00 -9.45 17.64
CA TRP A 172 -5.35 -9.11 18.05
C TRP A 172 -5.98 -8.17 17.04
N PHE A 173 -7.26 -8.39 16.73
CA PHE A 173 -8.02 -7.58 15.78
C PHE A 173 -9.40 -7.25 16.36
N ILE A 174 -9.71 -5.95 16.42
CA ILE A 174 -10.95 -5.41 17.00
C ILE A 174 -11.60 -4.48 15.97
N ILE A 175 -12.91 -4.64 15.77
CA ILE A 175 -13.72 -3.77 14.92
C ILE A 175 -14.52 -2.80 15.80
N LEU A 176 -14.45 -1.51 15.47
CA LEU A 176 -15.30 -0.46 16.01
C LEU A 176 -16.28 0.01 14.91
N GLU A 177 -17.50 -0.51 14.93
CA GLU A 177 -18.53 -0.12 13.96
C GLU A 177 -19.05 1.31 14.21
N ASP A 178 -19.28 2.05 13.13
CA ASP A 178 -19.97 3.33 13.21
C ASP A 178 -21.47 3.09 13.46
N LYS A 179 -22.04 3.85 14.39
CA LYS A 179 -23.43 3.70 14.80
C LYS A 179 -24.36 4.49 13.89
N LEU A 180 -25.33 3.81 13.28
CA LEU A 180 -26.39 4.48 12.51
C LEU A 180 -27.24 5.36 13.44
N ARG A 181 -27.57 6.57 13.00
CA ARG A 181 -28.45 7.48 13.75
C ARG A 181 -29.90 7.02 13.66
N GLU A 182 -30.67 7.33 14.69
CA GLU A 182 -32.08 6.93 14.78
C GLU A 182 -32.88 7.43 13.56
N GLY A 183 -33.64 6.52 12.93
CA GLY A 183 -34.48 6.81 11.76
C GLY A 183 -33.78 6.69 10.40
N GLU A 184 -32.45 6.54 10.36
CA GLU A 184 -31.71 6.30 9.13
C GLU A 184 -31.70 4.81 8.76
N LYS A 185 -31.53 4.48 7.48
CA LYS A 185 -31.35 3.10 7.00
C LYS A 185 -29.89 2.84 6.67
N PRO A 186 -29.30 1.68 6.96
CA PRO A 186 -27.91 1.40 6.59
C PRO A 186 -27.69 1.54 5.08
N ASP A 187 -26.47 1.85 4.65
CA ASP A 187 -26.14 1.83 3.23
C ASP A 187 -26.19 0.39 2.71
N GLU A 188 -27.02 0.14 1.69
CA GLU A 188 -27.16 -1.19 1.06
C GLU A 188 -25.92 -1.57 0.24
N LEU A 189 -25.12 -0.57 -0.15
CA LEU A 189 -23.88 -0.73 -0.90
C LEU A 189 -22.77 0.07 -0.19
N TYR A 190 -21.89 -0.64 0.48
CA TYR A 190 -20.60 -0.11 0.87
C TYR A 190 -19.70 -0.19 -0.36
N PHE A 191 -19.07 0.92 -0.76
CA PHE A 191 -18.09 0.87 -1.83
C PHE A 191 -16.91 0.03 -1.35
N GLN A 192 -16.85 -1.24 -1.78
CA GLN A 192 -15.58 -1.94 -1.86
C GLN A 192 -14.71 -1.15 -2.84
N GLN A 193 -13.45 -0.87 -2.47
CA GLN A 193 -12.42 -0.77 -3.48
C GLN A 193 -12.42 -2.13 -4.17
N TYR A 194 -13.10 -2.22 -5.30
CA TYR A 194 -12.87 -3.33 -6.20
C TYR A 194 -11.39 -3.27 -6.56
N ASN A 195 -10.61 -4.20 -6.02
CA ASN A 195 -9.59 -4.83 -6.82
C ASN A 195 -10.35 -5.35 -8.04
N TYR A 196 -10.13 -4.76 -9.21
CA TYR A 196 -10.53 -5.37 -10.46
C TYR A 196 -9.65 -6.61 -10.65
N VAL A 197 -10.07 -7.70 -10.01
CA VAL A 197 -9.86 -9.05 -10.48
C VAL A 197 -11.24 -9.65 -10.58
N ASP A 198 -11.50 -10.20 -11.75
CA ASP A 198 -12.78 -10.56 -12.34
C ASP A 198 -13.71 -11.45 -11.49
N ASP A 199 -14.95 -11.51 -11.97
CA ASP A 199 -16.05 -12.43 -11.65
C ASP A 199 -17.00 -12.03 -10.53
N TYR A 200 -18.16 -11.46 -10.92
CA TYR A 200 -19.50 -12.08 -10.78
C TYR A 200 -20.52 -11.13 -11.45
N ASP A 201 -21.13 -11.51 -12.57
CA ASP A 201 -22.34 -12.34 -12.65
C ASP A 201 -23.52 -11.75 -11.85
N LYS A 202 -24.59 -11.36 -12.56
CA LYS A 202 -25.84 -10.90 -11.98
C LYS A 202 -27.01 -11.57 -12.71
N GLY A 203 -27.36 -12.75 -12.22
CA GLY A 203 -28.71 -13.28 -12.29
C GLY A 203 -29.42 -13.12 -10.94
N ASP A 204 -30.68 -12.68 -11.01
CA ASP A 204 -31.76 -12.82 -10.01
C ASP A 204 -31.79 -11.96 -8.73
N SER A 205 -32.34 -10.75 -8.88
CA SER A 205 -33.42 -10.29 -8.00
C SER A 205 -34.37 -9.40 -8.81
N GLY A 206 -35.57 -9.89 -9.10
CA GLY A 206 -36.54 -9.33 -10.04
C GLY A 206 -37.18 -7.99 -9.65
N VAL A 207 -36.37 -6.93 -9.48
CA VAL A 207 -36.84 -5.55 -9.52
C VAL A 207 -36.45 -4.96 -10.88
N THR A 208 -37.45 -4.51 -11.63
CA THR A 208 -37.23 -3.95 -12.97
C THR A 208 -36.50 -2.61 -12.88
N ILE A 209 -35.52 -2.43 -13.75
CA ILE A 209 -34.69 -1.23 -13.90
C ILE A 209 -35.57 0.04 -14.02
N GLU A 210 -36.74 -0.04 -14.64
CA GLU A 210 -37.69 1.07 -14.76
C GLU A 210 -38.21 1.62 -13.41
N GLU A 211 -38.37 0.80 -12.37
CA GLU A 211 -38.87 1.25 -11.06
C GLU A 211 -37.80 1.95 -10.24
N ILE A 212 -36.54 1.52 -10.39
CA ILE A 212 -35.37 2.13 -9.75
C ILE A 212 -35.09 3.51 -10.38
N PHE A 213 -35.19 3.62 -11.71
CA PHE A 213 -35.02 4.90 -12.43
C PHE A 213 -36.14 5.91 -12.15
N LYS A 214 -37.37 5.46 -11.92
CA LYS A 214 -38.48 6.35 -11.58
C LYS A 214 -38.26 7.05 -10.24
N LYS A 215 -37.76 6.32 -9.23
CA LYS A 215 -37.56 6.86 -7.87
C LYS A 215 -36.33 7.77 -7.76
N SER A 216 -35.25 7.47 -8.50
CA SER A 216 -34.08 8.35 -8.59
C SER A 216 -34.34 9.65 -9.35
N ASN A 217 -35.34 9.70 -10.23
CA ASN A 217 -35.71 10.90 -10.98
C ASN A 217 -36.53 11.91 -10.18
N ASP A 218 -37.27 11.48 -9.14
CA ASP A 218 -38.14 12.37 -8.37
C ASP A 218 -37.37 13.22 -7.33
N ASP A 219 -36.17 12.79 -6.90
CA ASP A 219 -35.52 13.34 -5.69
C ASP A 219 -34.29 14.25 -5.91
N TYR A 220 -33.63 14.30 -7.08
CA TYR A 220 -32.25 14.85 -7.10
C TYR A 220 -31.79 15.82 -8.21
N TRP A 221 -32.52 16.12 -9.30
CA TRP A 221 -31.99 17.07 -10.33
C TRP A 221 -33.08 17.87 -11.09
N GLU A 222 -32.79 19.13 -11.46
CA GLU A 222 -33.72 20.05 -12.12
C GLU A 222 -33.90 19.80 -13.65
N PRO A 223 -35.07 20.16 -14.24
CA PRO A 223 -35.49 19.69 -15.56
C PRO A 223 -34.92 20.51 -16.73
N GLY A 224 -34.34 19.84 -17.74
CA GLY A 224 -33.98 20.49 -19.02
C GLY A 224 -33.07 19.74 -20.00
N GLU A 225 -32.37 18.67 -19.58
CA GLU A 225 -31.30 18.06 -20.40
C GLU A 225 -31.48 16.54 -20.68
N ASP A 226 -32.64 16.10 -21.17
CA ASP A 226 -32.94 14.67 -21.42
C ASP A 226 -32.22 14.06 -22.65
N ARG A 227 -31.83 14.85 -23.64
CA ARG A 227 -31.93 14.32 -25.02
C ARG A 227 -30.86 13.34 -25.54
N PHE A 228 -29.90 12.86 -24.75
CA PHE A 228 -28.68 12.25 -25.32
C PHE A 228 -28.28 10.81 -24.93
N VAL A 229 -29.02 10.05 -24.11
CA VAL A 229 -28.50 8.75 -23.60
C VAL A 229 -29.23 7.48 -24.07
N LYS A 230 -30.41 7.55 -24.68
CA LYS A 230 -31.13 6.34 -25.15
C LYS A 230 -30.63 5.80 -26.51
N ASN A 231 -29.40 5.28 -26.62
CA ASN A 231 -29.10 4.22 -27.62
C ASN A 231 -27.67 3.62 -27.58
N PRO A 232 -27.33 2.67 -26.68
CA PRO A 232 -26.11 1.86 -26.89
C PRO A 232 -26.35 0.41 -27.35
N PHE A 233 -27.54 -0.17 -27.09
CA PHE A 233 -27.76 -1.63 -27.30
C PHE A 233 -29.01 -1.97 -28.13
N GLU A 234 -29.77 -1.00 -28.61
CA GLU A 234 -30.96 -1.26 -29.43
C GLU A 234 -30.58 -1.78 -30.84
N VAL A 235 -29.47 -1.27 -31.38
CA VAL A 235 -28.99 -1.61 -32.72
C VAL A 235 -28.46 -3.05 -32.80
N PRO A 236 -27.60 -3.55 -31.89
CA PRO A 236 -27.16 -4.95 -31.88
C PRO A 236 -28.29 -5.95 -31.69
N ALA A 237 -29.28 -5.64 -30.85
CA ALA A 237 -30.41 -6.51 -30.56
C ALA A 237 -31.34 -6.66 -31.78
N LYS A 238 -31.69 -5.54 -32.44
CA LYS A 238 -32.47 -5.55 -33.70
C LYS A 238 -31.73 -6.27 -34.82
N LEU A 239 -30.40 -6.20 -34.82
CA LEU A 239 -29.58 -6.89 -35.80
C LEU A 239 -29.56 -8.40 -35.60
N TYR A 240 -29.43 -8.86 -34.36
CA TYR A 240 -29.48 -10.28 -34.03
C TYR A 240 -30.84 -10.89 -34.39
N GLU A 241 -31.93 -10.16 -34.10
CA GLU A 241 -33.30 -10.56 -34.39
C GLU A 241 -33.61 -10.58 -35.89
N GLN A 242 -33.09 -9.63 -36.68
CA GLN A 242 -33.18 -9.67 -38.14
C GLN A 242 -32.38 -10.82 -38.77
N ILE A 243 -31.27 -11.20 -38.15
CA ILE A 243 -30.32 -12.16 -38.69
C ILE A 243 -30.73 -13.61 -38.40
N PHE A 244 -31.38 -13.88 -37.28
CA PHE A 244 -31.75 -15.25 -36.86
C PHE A 244 -33.25 -15.46 -36.58
N GLY A 245 -34.06 -14.39 -36.65
CA GLY A 245 -35.45 -14.42 -36.21
C GLY A 245 -35.57 -14.48 -34.67
N PRO A 246 -36.78 -14.30 -34.13
CA PRO A 246 -37.01 -14.25 -32.68
C PRO A 246 -36.73 -15.58 -31.95
N ASN A 247 -36.68 -16.70 -32.68
CA ASN A 247 -36.39 -18.04 -32.17
C ASN A 247 -35.37 -18.73 -33.09
N GLY A 248 -34.09 -18.34 -33.00
CA GLY A 248 -33.01 -18.87 -33.85
C GLY A 248 -32.98 -20.41 -33.97
N PRO A 249 -32.26 -20.96 -34.96
CA PRO A 249 -32.31 -22.37 -35.36
C PRO A 249 -32.04 -23.30 -34.17
N GLN A 250 -32.89 -24.30 -33.98
CA GLN A 250 -32.88 -25.23 -32.84
C GLN A 250 -32.21 -26.57 -33.17
N THR A 251 -31.98 -26.85 -34.46
CA THR A 251 -31.37 -28.11 -34.93
C THR A 251 -30.21 -27.88 -35.90
N LEU A 252 -29.31 -28.88 -36.01
CA LEU A 252 -28.14 -28.82 -36.90
C LEU A 252 -28.53 -28.79 -38.39
N GLU A 253 -29.64 -29.43 -38.79
CA GLU A 253 -30.17 -29.39 -40.16
C GLU A 253 -30.72 -27.99 -40.53
N GLU A 254 -31.33 -27.27 -39.57
CA GLU A 254 -31.75 -25.87 -39.76
C GLU A 254 -30.56 -24.90 -39.87
N LEU A 255 -29.38 -25.30 -39.36
CA LEU A 255 -28.14 -24.52 -39.48
C LEU A 255 -27.50 -24.66 -40.88
N GLU A 256 -27.70 -25.79 -41.55
CA GLU A 256 -27.10 -26.11 -42.86
C GLU A 256 -27.78 -25.37 -44.03
N GLU A 257 -29.02 -24.88 -43.87
CA GLU A 257 -29.68 -24.02 -44.86
C GLU A 257 -29.30 -22.53 -44.75
N ILE A 258 -28.58 -22.14 -43.70
CA ILE A 258 -28.20 -20.75 -43.46
C ILE A 258 -26.90 -20.43 -44.22
N PRO A 259 -26.86 -19.37 -45.05
CA PRO A 259 -25.64 -18.98 -45.76
C PRO A 259 -24.48 -18.74 -44.78
N ASP A 260 -23.26 -19.02 -45.22
CA ASP A 260 -22.09 -18.93 -44.34
C ASP A 260 -21.94 -17.50 -43.73
N PRO A 261 -21.35 -17.39 -42.53
CA PRO A 261 -21.25 -16.12 -41.81
C PRO A 261 -20.56 -15.00 -42.60
N GLU A 262 -19.60 -15.33 -43.47
CA GLU A 262 -18.85 -14.36 -44.27
C GLU A 262 -19.75 -13.76 -45.37
N THR A 263 -20.53 -14.61 -46.04
CA THR A 263 -21.51 -14.17 -47.06
C THR A 263 -22.58 -13.28 -46.44
N ARG A 264 -23.06 -13.61 -45.23
CA ARG A 264 -24.07 -12.80 -44.51
C ARG A 264 -23.51 -11.47 -44.04
N TYR A 265 -22.29 -11.45 -43.52
CA TYR A 265 -21.62 -10.23 -43.10
C TYR A 265 -21.36 -9.28 -44.27
N LYS A 266 -20.95 -9.80 -45.44
CA LYS A 266 -20.77 -9.01 -46.67
C LYS A 266 -22.09 -8.40 -47.16
N ALA A 267 -23.18 -9.15 -47.13
CA ALA A 267 -24.51 -8.64 -47.48
C ALA A 267 -24.97 -7.52 -46.53
N TRP A 268 -24.74 -7.69 -45.22
CA TRP A 268 -25.02 -6.69 -44.21
C TRP A 268 -24.20 -5.41 -44.40
N LYS A 269 -22.88 -5.53 -44.66
CA LYS A 269 -21.97 -4.39 -44.90
C LYS A 269 -22.37 -3.58 -46.14
N GLU A 270 -22.80 -4.24 -47.21
CA GLU A 270 -23.28 -3.56 -48.42
C GLU A 270 -24.58 -2.79 -48.16
N GLN A 271 -25.49 -3.36 -47.36
CA GLN A 271 -26.77 -2.75 -47.01
C GLN A 271 -26.62 -1.50 -46.13
N HIS A 272 -25.55 -1.42 -45.32
CA HIS A 272 -25.27 -0.33 -44.39
C HIS A 272 -24.11 0.58 -44.84
N LYS A 273 -23.67 0.49 -46.11
CA LYS A 273 -22.46 1.20 -46.58
C LYS A 273 -22.54 2.72 -46.56
N ASN A 274 -23.76 3.27 -46.46
CA ASN A 274 -24.02 4.71 -46.44
C ASN A 274 -24.32 5.23 -45.02
N ASP A 275 -24.24 4.36 -44.00
CA ASP A 275 -24.50 4.75 -42.61
C ASP A 275 -23.30 5.51 -42.00
N PRO A 276 -23.54 6.46 -41.08
CA PRO A 276 -22.46 7.20 -40.43
C PRO A 276 -21.50 6.28 -39.65
N PRO A 277 -20.18 6.58 -39.59
CA PRO A 277 -19.17 5.70 -38.98
C PRO A 277 -19.39 5.33 -37.51
N SER A 278 -20.23 6.09 -36.79
CA SER A 278 -20.57 5.85 -35.38
C SER A 278 -21.54 4.68 -35.14
N ASN A 279 -22.21 4.20 -36.19
CA ASN A 279 -23.22 3.13 -36.11
C ASN A 279 -22.67 1.75 -36.51
N LEU A 280 -21.38 1.67 -36.85
CA LEU A 280 -20.69 0.43 -37.18
C LEU A 280 -19.81 0.01 -35.99
N PRO A 281 -19.69 -1.30 -35.68
CA PRO A 281 -18.75 -1.76 -34.65
C PRO A 281 -17.32 -1.34 -35.02
N PRO A 282 -16.52 -0.80 -34.06
CA PRO A 282 -15.22 -0.20 -34.35
C PRO A 282 -14.09 -1.22 -34.55
N TYR A 283 -14.43 -2.50 -34.63
CA TYR A 283 -13.50 -3.61 -34.74
C TYR A 283 -13.93 -4.51 -35.92
N ASP A 284 -13.02 -4.76 -36.86
CA ASP A 284 -13.17 -5.87 -37.80
C ASP A 284 -12.52 -7.10 -37.16
N VAL A 285 -13.31 -8.13 -36.86
CA VAL A 285 -12.77 -9.44 -36.49
C VAL A 285 -12.34 -10.12 -37.79
N ILE A 286 -11.08 -9.96 -38.18
CA ILE A 286 -10.52 -10.64 -39.35
C ILE A 286 -10.09 -12.03 -38.93
N ASP A 287 -11.00 -12.99 -39.04
CA ASP A 287 -10.67 -14.40 -38.91
C ASP A 287 -9.96 -14.88 -40.19
N ASN A 288 -8.66 -15.11 -40.10
CA ASN A 288 -7.84 -15.61 -41.20
C ASN A 288 -7.77 -17.16 -41.23
N GLY A 289 -8.68 -17.86 -40.56
CA GLY A 289 -8.77 -19.32 -40.57
C GLY A 289 -7.60 -20.00 -39.87
N LYS A 290 -7.01 -19.36 -38.85
CA LYS A 290 -6.03 -19.99 -37.95
C LYS A 290 -6.71 -20.36 -36.64
N ASP A 291 -6.53 -21.61 -36.23
CA ASP A 291 -7.01 -22.11 -34.94
C ASP A 291 -6.47 -21.25 -33.80
N TYR A 292 -7.38 -20.42 -33.27
CA TYR A 292 -7.34 -19.72 -31.99
C TYR A 292 -6.32 -18.59 -31.82
N ASP A 293 -6.75 -17.37 -32.13
CA ASP A 293 -6.20 -16.16 -31.51
C ASP A 293 -7.32 -15.20 -31.07
N TYR A 294 -7.99 -15.57 -29.97
CA TYR A 294 -9.06 -14.80 -29.33
C TYR A 294 -8.57 -13.50 -28.65
N PHE A 295 -7.26 -13.21 -28.65
CA PHE A 295 -6.68 -12.09 -27.91
C PHE A 295 -6.17 -10.93 -28.78
N ASN A 296 -6.12 -11.07 -30.11
CA ASN A 296 -5.62 -10.01 -30.97
C ASN A 296 -6.74 -9.09 -31.50
N VAL A 297 -7.20 -8.19 -30.64
CA VAL A 297 -8.00 -7.03 -31.06
C VAL A 297 -7.03 -5.94 -31.52
N ALA A 298 -7.06 -5.57 -32.81
CA ALA A 298 -6.30 -4.44 -33.31
C ALA A 298 -6.87 -3.12 -32.74
N SER A 299 -6.27 -2.63 -31.65
CA SER A 299 -6.73 -1.43 -30.93
C SER A 299 -6.17 -0.13 -31.53
N SER A 300 -7.01 0.89 -31.71
CA SER A 300 -6.59 2.21 -32.22
C SER A 300 -5.85 3.05 -31.14
N PRO A 301 -4.82 3.84 -31.51
CA PRO A 301 -4.07 4.69 -30.56
C PRO A 301 -4.94 5.74 -29.84
N GLU A 302 -6.04 6.19 -30.44
CA GLU A 302 -6.93 7.18 -29.85
C GLU A 302 -7.73 6.62 -28.65
N TRP A 303 -8.02 5.32 -28.65
CA TRP A 303 -8.74 4.66 -27.56
C TRP A 303 -7.89 4.55 -26.29
N PHE A 304 -6.60 4.24 -26.42
CA PHE A 304 -5.67 4.19 -25.29
C PHE A 304 -5.58 5.56 -24.60
N LYS A 305 -5.54 6.64 -25.39
CA LYS A 305 -5.56 8.00 -24.85
C LYS A 305 -6.83 8.28 -24.04
N LYS A 306 -7.99 7.80 -24.50
CA LYS A 306 -9.29 7.95 -23.83
C LYS A 306 -9.39 7.17 -22.51
N ILE A 307 -8.67 6.06 -22.36
CA ILE A 307 -8.58 5.30 -21.10
C ILE A 307 -7.61 5.97 -20.13
N PHE A 308 -6.44 6.38 -20.59
CA PHE A 308 -5.46 7.05 -19.73
C PHE A 308 -5.91 8.45 -19.28
N ASP A 309 -6.78 9.10 -20.06
CA ASP A 309 -7.39 10.38 -19.69
C ASP A 309 -8.58 10.23 -18.71
N LYS A 310 -9.07 9.00 -18.45
CA LYS A 310 -10.07 8.75 -17.40
C LYS A 310 -9.38 8.67 -16.04
N LYS A 311 -9.69 9.62 -15.16
CA LYS A 311 -9.28 9.54 -13.75
C LYS A 311 -10.19 8.56 -13.00
N PRO A 312 -9.64 7.70 -12.13
CA PRO A 312 -10.45 6.83 -11.29
C PRO A 312 -11.37 7.67 -10.37
N PRO A 313 -12.57 7.15 -10.02
CA PRO A 313 -13.41 7.81 -9.03
C PRO A 313 -12.72 7.83 -7.67
N LEU A 314 -12.73 8.99 -7.01
CA LEU A 314 -12.10 9.20 -5.70
C LEU A 314 -12.90 8.51 -4.58
N GLN A 315 -12.20 8.08 -3.53
CA GLN A 315 -12.76 7.62 -2.27
C GLN A 315 -13.63 8.72 -1.66
N TYR A 316 -14.93 8.72 -1.96
CA TYR A 316 -15.79 9.89 -1.81
C TYR A 316 -15.87 10.44 -0.36
N TRP A 317 -15.74 9.60 0.66
CA TRP A 317 -15.82 10.00 2.07
C TRP A 317 -14.46 10.32 2.72
N LEU A 318 -13.36 9.71 2.25
CA LEU A 318 -11.99 10.00 2.72
C LEU A 318 -11.47 11.33 2.19
N GLU A 319 -11.80 11.65 0.94
CA GLU A 319 -11.16 12.77 0.25
C GLU A 319 -12.06 13.99 0.07
N THR A 320 -13.38 13.84 0.24
CA THR A 320 -14.30 14.95 0.00
C THR A 320 -15.04 15.40 1.25
N ARG A 321 -14.98 16.72 1.48
CA ARG A 321 -15.76 17.44 2.49
C ARG A 321 -17.27 17.17 2.39
N LYS A 322 -17.77 16.91 1.17
CA LYS A 322 -19.19 16.60 0.93
C LYS A 322 -19.54 15.20 1.43
N GLY A 323 -18.70 14.20 1.15
CA GLY A 323 -18.87 12.83 1.63
C GLY A 323 -18.85 12.73 3.15
N ARG A 324 -17.83 13.30 3.83
CA ARG A 324 -17.77 13.28 5.29
C ARG A 324 -18.95 13.96 5.97
N LYS A 325 -19.43 15.09 5.43
CA LYS A 325 -20.61 15.79 5.96
C LYS A 325 -21.91 15.00 5.74
N ALA A 326 -22.06 14.32 4.60
CA ALA A 326 -23.20 13.44 4.36
C ALA A 326 -23.17 12.23 5.31
N TRP A 327 -22.00 11.63 5.48
CA TRP A 327 -21.80 10.52 6.40
C TRP A 327 -22.11 10.90 7.86
N LEU A 328 -21.62 12.05 8.35
CA LEU A 328 -21.90 12.54 9.71
C LEU A 328 -23.39 12.83 9.98
N LYS A 329 -24.21 13.03 8.94
CA LYS A 329 -25.67 13.17 9.10
C LYS A 329 -26.35 11.83 9.39
N LYS A 330 -25.75 10.73 8.92
CA LYS A 330 -26.34 9.39 8.93
C LYS A 330 -25.74 8.47 9.99
N TYR A 331 -24.45 8.61 10.23
CA TYR A 331 -23.69 7.79 11.16
C TYR A 331 -23.05 8.63 12.27
N THR A 332 -22.70 7.95 13.34
CA THR A 332 -21.86 8.42 14.44
C THR A 332 -20.60 7.57 14.46
N PRO A 333 -19.40 8.16 14.45
CA PRO A 333 -18.15 7.40 14.46
C PRO A 333 -18.11 6.37 15.61
N GLY A 334 -17.64 5.16 15.33
CA GLY A 334 -17.37 4.14 16.35
C GLY A 334 -16.33 4.63 17.36
N ILE A 335 -15.35 5.39 16.88
CA ILE A 335 -14.46 6.25 17.68
C ILE A 335 -14.34 7.63 17.03
N PRO A 336 -14.79 8.71 17.69
CA PRO A 336 -14.63 10.07 17.19
C PRO A 336 -13.18 10.53 17.14
N HIS A 337 -12.86 11.43 16.21
CA HIS A 337 -11.57 12.14 16.20
C HIS A 337 -11.36 12.88 17.53
N GLY A 338 -10.15 12.76 18.08
CA GLY A 338 -9.78 13.39 19.35
C GLY A 338 -10.18 12.59 20.59
N SER A 339 -10.91 11.48 20.45
CA SER A 339 -11.19 10.58 21.57
C SER A 339 -9.90 9.96 22.11
N LYS A 340 -9.78 9.95 23.44
CA LYS A 340 -8.71 9.26 24.15
C LYS A 340 -9.02 7.78 24.25
N TYR A 341 -8.00 6.95 24.09
CA TYR A 341 -8.13 5.50 24.20
C TYR A 341 -6.82 4.84 24.66
N ARG A 342 -6.97 3.59 25.10
CA ARG A 342 -5.91 2.64 25.44
C ARG A 342 -6.30 1.24 24.98
N VAL A 343 -5.32 0.34 24.98
CA VAL A 343 -5.58 -1.09 24.88
C VAL A 343 -5.54 -1.70 26.27
N TYR A 344 -6.53 -2.53 26.57
CA TYR A 344 -6.64 -3.33 27.78
C TYR A 344 -6.30 -4.77 27.43
N PHE A 345 -5.40 -5.37 28.21
CA PHE A 345 -5.07 -6.78 28.11
C PHE A 345 -5.42 -7.51 29.40
N ASN A 346 -5.91 -8.74 29.26
CA ASN A 346 -5.87 -9.70 30.37
C ASN A 346 -4.73 -10.68 30.10
N THR A 347 -3.77 -10.73 31.01
CA THR A 347 -2.57 -11.56 30.89
C THR A 347 -2.54 -12.64 31.98
N PRO A 348 -1.67 -13.65 31.88
CA PRO A 348 -1.49 -14.62 32.97
C PRO A 348 -1.16 -13.97 34.33
N SER A 349 -0.51 -12.81 34.32
CA SER A 349 -0.10 -12.06 35.51
C SER A 349 -1.16 -11.09 36.03
N GLY A 350 -2.25 -10.89 35.28
CA GLY A 350 -3.33 -9.98 35.65
C GLY A 350 -3.70 -8.99 34.54
N PRO A 351 -4.68 -8.12 34.81
CA PRO A 351 -5.13 -7.11 33.86
C PRO A 351 -4.15 -5.95 33.77
N LEU A 352 -3.99 -5.40 32.57
CA LEU A 352 -3.14 -4.24 32.33
C LEU A 352 -3.69 -3.35 31.21
N GLU A 353 -3.40 -2.06 31.30
CA GLU A 353 -3.71 -1.07 30.27
C GLU A 353 -2.41 -0.51 29.69
N ARG A 354 -2.40 -0.27 28.37
CA ARG A 354 -1.26 0.27 27.63
C ARG A 354 -1.70 1.34 26.65
N VAL A 355 -0.80 2.27 26.38
CA VAL A 355 -0.86 3.03 25.13
C VAL A 355 -0.49 2.08 23.98
N PRO A 356 -1.32 1.94 22.93
CA PRO A 356 -1.03 1.05 21.80
C PRO A 356 0.33 1.31 21.15
N ALA A 357 1.04 0.25 20.76
CA ALA A 357 2.41 0.36 20.23
C ALA A 357 2.47 1.19 18.93
N TRP A 358 1.37 1.19 18.19
CA TRP A 358 1.19 1.85 16.90
C TRP A 358 0.40 3.16 17.00
N ALA A 359 0.24 3.71 18.20
CA ALA A 359 -0.41 5.01 18.38
C ALA A 359 0.35 6.11 17.63
N THR A 360 -0.37 6.90 16.84
CA THR A 360 0.21 8.00 16.04
C THR A 360 0.21 9.35 16.77
N TYR A 361 -0.53 9.44 17.87
CA TYR A 361 -0.58 10.65 18.70
C TYR A 361 -0.94 10.28 20.14
N VAL A 362 -0.17 10.79 21.09
CA VAL A 362 -0.29 10.46 22.52
C VAL A 362 -0.27 11.74 23.32
N GLN A 363 -1.19 11.88 24.25
CA GLN A 363 -1.27 13.05 25.12
C GLN A 363 -1.24 12.64 26.60
N PRO A 364 -0.52 13.39 27.45
CA PRO A 364 -0.64 13.24 28.89
C PRO A 364 -2.03 13.68 29.36
N ASP A 365 -2.46 13.16 30.51
CA ASP A 365 -3.60 13.67 31.26
C ASP A 365 -3.30 15.02 31.93
N GLU A 366 -4.32 15.64 32.52
CA GLU A 366 -4.20 16.97 33.15
C GLU A 366 -3.18 16.97 34.30
N ASP A 367 -3.07 15.85 35.02
CA ASP A 367 -2.13 15.66 36.12
C ASP A 367 -0.71 15.28 35.65
N GLY A 368 -0.52 15.00 34.35
CA GLY A 368 0.72 14.51 33.74
C GLY A 368 1.18 13.13 34.22
N LYS A 369 0.33 12.40 34.94
CA LYS A 369 0.64 11.10 35.55
C LYS A 369 0.35 9.96 34.61
N GLN A 370 -0.64 10.11 33.75
CA GLN A 370 -0.98 9.12 32.76
C GLN A 370 -0.94 9.69 31.34
N ALA A 371 -0.82 8.82 30.34
CA ALA A 371 -0.94 9.19 28.94
C ALA A 371 -1.96 8.30 28.25
N SER A 372 -2.59 8.81 27.20
CA SER A 372 -3.52 8.06 26.38
C SER A 372 -3.21 8.30 24.91
N ALA A 373 -3.44 7.30 24.08
CA ALA A 373 -3.49 7.53 22.65
C ALA A 373 -4.70 8.41 22.32
N VAL A 374 -4.57 9.22 21.28
CA VAL A 374 -5.64 10.09 20.79
C VAL A 374 -5.95 9.67 19.36
N HIS A 375 -7.22 9.36 19.08
CA HIS A 375 -7.64 8.95 17.74
C HIS A 375 -7.48 10.11 16.75
N TRP A 376 -6.44 10.05 15.92
CA TRP A 376 -6.06 11.14 15.03
C TRP A 376 -6.62 10.95 13.61
N GLU A 377 -7.93 11.19 13.47
CA GLU A 377 -8.63 11.20 12.18
C GLU A 377 -9.22 12.60 11.88
N PRO A 378 -8.39 13.63 11.63
CA PRO A 378 -8.90 14.98 11.37
C PRO A 378 -9.84 14.97 10.16
N PRO A 379 -10.91 15.78 10.18
CA PRO A 379 -11.85 15.82 9.07
C PRO A 379 -11.18 16.36 7.79
N PRO A 380 -11.67 16.03 6.58
CA PRO A 380 -11.03 16.44 5.32
C PRO A 380 -10.82 17.94 5.13
N GLU A 381 -11.60 18.79 5.81
CA GLU A 381 -11.40 20.24 5.87
C GLU A 381 -10.17 20.69 6.67
N SER A 382 -9.76 19.91 7.67
CA SER A 382 -8.66 20.22 8.58
C SER A 382 -7.43 19.37 8.31
N ALA A 383 -7.58 18.25 7.61
CA ALA A 383 -6.49 17.37 7.23
C ALA A 383 -5.43 18.12 6.40
N TYR A 384 -4.17 18.02 6.83
CA TYR A 384 -3.06 18.68 6.18
C TYR A 384 -2.89 18.27 4.71
N LYS A 385 -2.72 19.26 3.82
CA LYS A 385 -2.45 19.06 2.40
C LYS A 385 -1.06 19.58 2.05
N TRP A 386 -0.18 18.66 1.63
CA TRP A 386 1.16 18.97 1.14
C TRP A 386 1.10 19.91 -0.05
N LYS A 387 1.91 20.98 -0.02
CA LYS A 387 1.97 22.02 -1.05
C LYS A 387 3.29 21.98 -1.81
N ASN A 388 4.37 21.55 -1.17
CA ASN A 388 5.71 21.56 -1.72
C ASN A 388 6.20 20.14 -2.01
N THR A 389 7.05 20.03 -3.03
CA THR A 389 7.76 18.77 -3.32
C THR A 389 9.07 18.69 -2.54
N PRO A 390 9.51 17.49 -2.13
CA PRO A 390 10.82 17.32 -1.50
C PRO A 390 11.96 17.92 -2.35
N PRO A 391 12.93 18.62 -1.74
CA PRO A 391 14.03 19.24 -2.48
C PRO A 391 15.00 18.19 -3.03
N LYS A 392 15.75 18.57 -4.07
CA LYS A 392 16.80 17.71 -4.64
C LYS A 392 17.96 17.57 -3.66
N VAL A 393 18.52 16.36 -3.58
CA VAL A 393 19.71 16.10 -2.77
C VAL A 393 20.90 16.94 -3.27
N PRO A 394 21.48 17.82 -2.43
CA PRO A 394 22.60 18.65 -2.83
C PRO A 394 23.91 17.86 -2.86
N LYS A 395 24.95 18.40 -3.51
CA LYS A 395 26.28 17.77 -3.57
C LYS A 395 26.97 17.64 -2.20
N SER A 396 26.62 18.51 -1.26
CA SER A 396 27.18 18.53 0.09
C SER A 396 26.10 18.98 1.06
N LEU A 397 26.03 18.33 2.22
CA LEU A 397 25.09 18.64 3.29
C LEU A 397 25.70 19.68 4.24
N ARG A 398 24.91 20.68 4.59
CA ARG A 398 25.14 21.63 5.68
C ARG A 398 23.91 21.51 6.55
N ILE A 399 24.04 20.75 7.62
CA ILE A 399 22.94 20.32 8.47
C ILE A 399 22.89 21.23 9.69
N TYR A 400 21.71 21.79 9.96
CA TYR A 400 21.41 22.50 11.20
C TYR A 400 20.70 21.52 12.15
N GLU A 401 21.39 21.06 13.18
CA GLU A 401 20.77 20.23 14.22
C GLU A 401 19.91 21.10 15.15
N CYS A 402 18.70 20.67 15.42
CA CYS A 402 17.74 21.46 16.17
C CYS A 402 16.74 20.62 16.96
N HIS A 403 16.29 21.20 18.07
CA HIS A 403 15.23 20.65 18.91
C HIS A 403 14.11 21.68 19.02
N VAL A 404 12.89 21.28 18.64
CA VAL A 404 11.74 22.20 18.53
C VAL A 404 11.42 22.86 19.87
N GLY A 405 11.33 22.07 20.95
CA GLY A 405 10.88 22.60 22.25
C GLY A 405 11.79 23.64 22.90
N ILE A 406 13.06 23.77 22.48
CA ILE A 406 14.02 24.74 23.06
C ILE A 406 14.42 25.84 22.06
N SER A 407 13.71 25.94 20.93
CA SER A 407 14.07 26.87 19.85
C SER A 407 13.57 28.30 20.08
N GLY A 408 12.69 28.52 21.05
CA GLY A 408 12.17 29.84 21.40
C GLY A 408 13.00 30.56 22.45
N SER A 409 12.84 31.88 22.51
CA SER A 409 13.52 32.74 23.50
C SER A 409 12.84 32.75 24.88
N GLU A 410 11.59 32.31 24.96
CA GLU A 410 10.83 32.26 26.22
C GLU A 410 11.13 30.95 26.97
N PRO A 411 11.11 30.96 28.32
CA PRO A 411 11.33 29.76 29.15
C PRO A 411 10.09 28.84 29.14
N LYS A 412 9.66 28.42 27.96
CA LYS A 412 8.54 27.51 27.71
C LYS A 412 8.90 26.56 26.58
N ILE A 413 8.16 25.46 26.47
CA ILE A 413 8.28 24.55 25.32
C ILE A 413 7.74 25.28 24.09
N SER A 414 8.58 25.42 23.06
CA SER A 414 8.18 26.01 21.78
C SER A 414 7.45 24.99 20.89
N SER A 415 6.58 25.50 20.03
CA SER A 415 5.73 24.70 19.14
C SER A 415 6.34 24.50 17.75
N PHE A 416 5.82 23.51 17.01
CA PHE A 416 6.13 23.31 15.59
C PHE A 416 5.81 24.55 14.76
N ASN A 417 4.70 25.24 15.05
CA ASN A 417 4.31 26.46 14.34
C ASN A 417 5.30 27.61 14.62
N GLU A 418 5.71 27.82 15.86
CA GLU A 418 6.74 28.83 16.20
C GLU A 418 8.08 28.50 15.53
N PHE A 419 8.48 27.23 15.51
CA PHE A 419 9.70 26.79 14.83
C PHE A 419 9.62 27.05 13.32
N THR A 420 8.49 26.71 12.71
CA THR A 420 8.23 26.89 11.28
C THR A 420 8.34 28.36 10.89
N GLU A 421 7.71 29.25 11.66
CA GLU A 421 7.63 30.67 11.34
C GLU A 421 8.91 31.45 11.66
N LYS A 422 9.63 31.08 12.73
CA LYS A 422 10.76 31.87 13.25
C LYS A 422 12.12 31.25 12.94
N VAL A 423 12.23 29.92 12.92
CA VAL A 423 13.53 29.22 12.88
C VAL A 423 13.88 28.79 11.46
N LEU A 424 12.93 28.27 10.68
CA LEU A 424 13.24 27.78 9.32
C LEU A 424 13.82 28.87 8.42
N LEU A 425 13.28 30.09 8.50
CA LEU A 425 13.81 31.23 7.74
C LEU A 425 15.25 31.56 8.16
N HIS A 426 15.52 31.58 9.47
CA HIS A 426 16.87 31.81 9.99
C HIS A 426 17.87 30.74 9.50
N VAL A 427 17.49 29.46 9.54
CA VAL A 427 18.32 28.34 9.05
C VAL A 427 18.63 28.53 7.56
N LYS A 428 17.63 28.93 6.78
CA LYS A 428 17.79 29.19 5.35
C LYS A 428 18.75 30.36 5.07
N GLU A 429 18.55 31.48 5.77
CA GLU A 429 19.37 32.69 5.64
C GLU A 429 20.83 32.45 6.07
N ALA A 430 21.04 31.62 7.09
CA ALA A 430 22.36 31.19 7.53
C ALA A 430 23.08 30.25 6.52
N GLY A 431 22.41 29.84 5.43
CA GLY A 431 23.02 29.11 4.32
C GLY A 431 23.00 27.59 4.44
N TYR A 432 22.30 27.04 5.44
CA TYR A 432 22.10 25.60 5.59
C TYR A 432 21.17 25.06 4.48
N ASN A 433 21.27 23.77 4.19
CA ASN A 433 20.43 23.10 3.19
C ASN A 433 19.72 21.86 3.72
N ALA A 434 19.88 21.57 5.01
CA ALA A 434 19.19 20.51 5.71
C ALA A 434 19.00 20.87 7.18
N ILE A 435 17.95 20.36 7.80
CA ILE A 435 17.76 20.33 9.25
C ILE A 435 17.79 18.89 9.75
N GLN A 436 18.32 18.68 10.94
CA GLN A 436 18.22 17.42 11.69
C GLN A 436 17.38 17.69 12.94
N LEU A 437 16.21 17.11 13.01
CA LEU A 437 15.28 17.28 14.12
C LEU A 437 15.48 16.17 15.16
N ILE A 438 15.88 16.57 16.37
CA ILE A 438 15.94 15.69 17.54
C ILE A 438 14.69 15.89 18.42
N GLY A 439 14.28 14.86 19.16
CA GLY A 439 13.14 14.96 20.09
C GLY A 439 11.76 14.87 19.45
N VAL A 440 11.63 14.63 18.14
CA VAL A 440 10.32 14.62 17.47
C VAL A 440 9.50 13.36 17.78
N ILE A 441 10.15 12.20 17.93
CA ILE A 441 9.46 10.96 18.32
C ILE A 441 9.03 11.07 19.78
N GLU A 442 7.81 10.63 20.10
CA GLU A 442 7.20 10.80 21.42
C GLU A 442 8.01 10.12 22.53
N HIS A 443 8.20 10.87 23.60
CA HIS A 443 9.02 10.51 24.75
C HIS A 443 8.44 11.15 26.01
N LYS A 444 8.32 10.39 27.09
CA LYS A 444 7.74 10.89 28.35
C LYS A 444 8.68 11.88 29.07
N ASP A 445 9.95 11.51 29.15
CA ASP A 445 10.97 12.22 29.92
C ASP A 445 11.61 13.35 29.09
N TYR A 446 11.10 14.58 29.20
CA TYR A 446 11.57 15.71 28.37
C TYR A 446 13.07 16.01 28.52
N PHE A 447 13.67 15.77 29.69
CA PHE A 447 15.10 15.97 29.94
C PHE A 447 16.00 15.05 29.09
N THR A 448 15.44 14.02 28.46
CA THR A 448 16.18 13.08 27.60
C THR A 448 16.34 13.59 26.18
N VAL A 449 15.73 14.74 25.83
CA VAL A 449 15.85 15.37 24.52
C VAL A 449 15.41 14.44 23.37
N GLY A 450 14.54 13.46 23.66
CA GLY A 450 14.07 12.45 22.71
C GLY A 450 14.71 11.08 22.76
N TYR A 451 15.75 10.88 23.58
CA TYR A 451 16.49 9.61 23.56
C TYR A 451 15.79 8.47 24.30
N ARG A 452 14.86 8.75 25.23
CA ARG A 452 14.00 7.72 25.85
C ARG A 452 12.63 7.66 25.17
N VAL A 453 12.60 7.09 23.97
CA VAL A 453 11.37 6.93 23.18
C VAL A 453 10.39 5.99 23.87
N THR A 454 9.12 6.41 23.96
CA THR A 454 8.02 5.59 24.44
C THR A 454 7.11 5.11 23.30
N ASN A 455 6.77 5.97 22.35
CA ASN A 455 5.81 5.67 21.28
C ASN A 455 6.45 5.96 19.92
N PHE A 456 6.88 4.91 19.21
CA PHE A 456 7.75 5.02 18.03
C PHE A 456 7.05 5.61 16.79
N TYR A 457 5.72 5.52 16.72
CA TYR A 457 4.91 6.05 15.63
C TYR A 457 4.26 7.40 15.95
N ALA A 458 4.40 7.88 17.20
CA ALA A 458 3.80 9.13 17.63
C ALA A 458 4.77 10.30 17.48
N VAL A 459 4.26 11.39 16.91
CA VAL A 459 4.92 12.70 16.99
C VAL A 459 4.69 13.27 18.40
N SER A 460 5.74 13.78 19.03
CA SER A 460 5.72 14.36 20.37
C SER A 460 4.66 15.45 20.48
N SER A 461 3.66 15.22 21.34
CA SER A 461 2.52 16.12 21.49
C SER A 461 2.86 17.45 22.16
N ARG A 462 4.05 17.55 22.79
CA ARG A 462 4.59 18.77 23.42
C ARG A 462 4.74 19.95 22.48
N TYR A 463 4.96 19.71 21.19
CA TYR A 463 5.21 20.77 20.21
C TYR A 463 3.98 21.08 19.35
N GLY A 464 2.91 20.29 19.44
CA GLY A 464 1.70 20.46 18.66
C GLY A 464 1.11 19.14 18.17
N THR A 465 0.41 19.21 17.05
CA THR A 465 -0.28 18.07 16.44
C THR A 465 0.57 17.39 15.35
N PRO A 466 0.24 16.16 14.93
CA PRO A 466 0.88 15.53 13.77
C PRO A 466 0.77 16.37 12.50
N ASP A 467 -0.31 17.14 12.33
CA ASP A 467 -0.51 18.01 11.17
C ASP A 467 0.32 19.30 11.23
N ASP A 468 0.61 19.82 12.43
CA ASP A 468 1.59 20.91 12.60
C ASP A 468 3.01 20.44 12.23
N PHE A 469 3.36 19.19 12.53
CA PHE A 469 4.63 18.62 12.10
C PHE A 469 4.70 18.45 10.58
N LYS A 470 3.62 17.97 9.93
CA LYS A 470 3.54 17.93 8.46
C LYS A 470 3.74 19.33 7.86
N ARG A 471 3.15 20.37 8.46
CA ARG A 471 3.35 21.77 8.06
C ARG A 471 4.80 22.18 8.14
N LEU A 472 5.49 21.89 9.23
CA LEU A 472 6.92 22.19 9.39
C LEU A 472 7.74 21.56 8.26
N VAL A 473 7.53 20.27 8.00
CA VAL A 473 8.26 19.55 6.94
C VAL A 473 7.98 20.12 5.55
N ASP A 474 6.71 20.40 5.25
CA ASP A 474 6.31 20.96 3.95
C ASP A 474 6.87 22.37 3.72
N GLU A 475 6.85 23.24 4.74
CA GLU A 475 7.41 24.58 4.64
C GLU A 475 8.94 24.56 4.55
N ALA A 476 9.61 23.65 5.27
CA ALA A 476 11.04 23.39 5.10
C ALA A 476 11.38 22.97 3.66
N HIS A 477 10.57 22.08 3.06
CA HIS A 477 10.71 21.71 1.65
C HIS A 477 10.49 22.89 0.71
N GLY A 478 9.52 23.76 0.97
CA GLY A 478 9.29 25.00 0.23
C GLY A 478 10.49 25.96 0.26
N LEU A 479 11.26 25.95 1.35
CA LEU A 479 12.52 26.70 1.49
C LEU A 479 13.73 25.97 0.88
N GLY A 480 13.54 24.77 0.35
CA GLY A 480 14.60 23.92 -0.22
C GLY A 480 15.50 23.29 0.84
N LEU A 481 14.99 23.07 2.05
CA LEU A 481 15.69 22.38 3.14
C LEU A 481 15.28 20.91 3.17
N LEU A 482 16.26 20.01 3.17
CA LEU A 482 16.01 18.61 3.53
C LEU A 482 15.68 18.50 5.02
N VAL A 483 14.79 17.60 5.40
CA VAL A 483 14.44 17.34 6.80
C VAL A 483 14.84 15.92 7.15
N PHE A 484 15.71 15.79 8.15
CA PHE A 484 16.09 14.51 8.72
C PHE A 484 15.49 14.37 10.12
N LEU A 485 15.01 13.16 10.41
CA LEU A 485 14.49 12.77 11.71
C LEU A 485 15.55 11.98 12.46
N ASP A 486 15.73 12.25 13.75
CA ASP A 486 16.53 11.40 14.61
C ASP A 486 15.72 10.15 15.00
N ILE A 487 16.23 8.97 14.63
CA ILE A 487 15.55 7.68 14.86
C ILE A 487 16.30 6.92 15.95
N VAL A 488 15.65 6.73 17.10
CA VAL A 488 16.21 6.04 18.26
C VAL A 488 15.69 4.61 18.30
N HIS A 489 16.30 3.71 17.53
CA HIS A 489 16.01 2.26 17.55
C HIS A 489 17.09 1.43 18.28
N SER A 490 17.99 2.09 19.01
CA SER A 490 19.04 1.44 19.79
C SER A 490 18.52 0.86 21.11
N TYR A 491 17.47 1.45 21.69
CA TYR A 491 16.76 1.01 22.89
C TYR A 491 15.38 1.68 22.96
N SER A 492 14.58 1.31 23.96
CA SER A 492 13.31 1.95 24.31
C SER A 492 13.31 2.38 25.78
N ALA A 493 12.42 3.31 26.14
CA ALA A 493 12.20 3.65 27.53
C ALA A 493 11.67 2.43 28.32
N ALA A 494 12.21 2.21 29.51
CA ALA A 494 11.69 1.23 30.48
C ALA A 494 10.43 1.77 31.17
N ASP A 495 9.41 2.12 30.39
CA ASP A 495 8.10 2.58 30.87
C ASP A 495 7.05 1.54 30.45
N GLU A 496 6.36 0.98 31.45
CA GLU A 496 5.40 -0.11 31.22
C GLU A 496 4.01 0.36 30.82
N MET A 497 3.63 1.62 31.10
CA MET A 497 2.26 2.09 30.86
C MET A 497 2.14 2.82 29.53
N VAL A 498 3.13 3.69 29.25
CA VAL A 498 3.18 4.55 28.07
C VAL A 498 4.16 4.01 27.02
N GLY A 499 5.16 3.24 27.44
CA GLY A 499 6.16 2.64 26.55
C GLY A 499 5.84 1.17 26.22
N LEU A 500 6.83 0.51 25.60
CA LEU A 500 6.71 -0.88 25.16
C LEU A 500 7.18 -1.90 26.22
N SER A 501 7.64 -1.45 27.39
CA SER A 501 8.16 -2.35 28.42
C SER A 501 7.04 -3.22 28.96
N LEU A 502 7.24 -4.55 29.02
CA LEU A 502 6.22 -5.50 29.48
C LEU A 502 4.83 -5.25 28.84
N PHE A 503 4.84 -4.97 27.53
CA PHE A 503 3.67 -4.47 26.79
C PHE A 503 2.45 -5.39 26.96
N ASP A 504 2.63 -6.69 26.71
CA ASP A 504 1.61 -7.73 26.87
C ASP A 504 1.75 -8.51 28.18
N GLY A 505 2.49 -7.96 29.15
CA GLY A 505 2.78 -8.58 30.45
C GLY A 505 3.94 -9.59 30.44
N SER A 506 4.52 -9.89 29.28
CA SER A 506 5.71 -10.73 29.14
C SER A 506 7.00 -9.91 29.00
N ASP A 507 8.15 -10.49 29.34
CA ASP A 507 9.48 -9.88 29.13
C ASP A 507 10.13 -10.29 27.79
N ASP A 508 9.43 -11.04 26.95
CA ASP A 508 9.89 -11.56 25.65
C ASP A 508 9.07 -11.09 24.45
N SER A 509 8.21 -10.08 24.63
CA SER A 509 7.45 -9.43 23.56
C SER A 509 8.37 -8.64 22.60
N PHE A 510 8.46 -7.31 22.74
CA PHE A 510 9.33 -6.48 21.88
C PHE A 510 10.83 -6.60 22.19
N PHE A 511 11.20 -7.17 23.34
CA PHE A 511 12.56 -7.17 23.87
C PHE A 511 13.05 -8.58 24.17
N HIS A 512 14.37 -8.72 24.32
CA HIS A 512 14.97 -9.97 24.77
C HIS A 512 14.80 -10.14 26.29
N THR A 513 14.52 -11.37 26.72
CA THR A 513 14.47 -11.75 28.15
C THR A 513 15.82 -11.58 28.83
N GLY A 514 15.80 -11.25 30.12
CA GLY A 514 16.98 -11.29 30.99
C GLY A 514 17.18 -10.03 31.84
N ILE A 515 18.19 -10.07 32.71
CA ILE A 515 18.52 -8.93 33.56
C ILE A 515 19.19 -7.86 32.69
N CYS A 516 18.54 -6.70 32.55
CA CYS A 516 19.18 -5.48 32.08
C CYS A 516 20.34 -5.14 33.03
N THR A 517 21.57 -5.52 32.66
CA THR A 517 22.75 -4.97 33.32
C THR A 517 22.86 -3.52 32.88
N ASN A 518 22.46 -2.58 33.75
CA ASN A 518 22.78 -1.17 33.58
C ASN A 518 24.30 -1.03 33.44
N SER A 519 24.79 -0.88 32.21
CA SER A 519 26.18 -0.56 31.90
C SER A 519 26.35 0.93 31.68
#